data_AF-A0A5C4J363-F1
#
_entry.id   AF-A0A5C4J363-F1
#
_cell.length_a   1.000
_cell.length_b   1.000
_cell.length_c   1.000
_cell.angle_alpha   90.00
_cell.angle_beta   90.00
_cell.angle_gamma   90.00
#
_symmetry.space_group_name_H-M   'P 1'
#
loop_
_entity.id
_entity.type
_entity.pdbx_description
1 polymer ?
#
loop_
_entity_poly.entity_id
_entity_poly.type
_entity_poly.pdbx_seq_one_letter_code
_entity_poly.pdbx_strand_id
1 'polypeptide(L)' 'MLIDEPVSAETTPTGRPSQITGPHGCYQVRRVLEEWQAPGEARYYRLQITTPNGLAIAEVLAPRTTTTQWTLRQVWP' A
#
# COMPACT_ATOMS: atom_id res chain seq x y z
N MET A 1 -7.17 -1.48 -11.83
CA MET A 1 -7.71 -2.86 -11.66
C MET A 1 -7.92 -3.09 -10.18
N LEU A 2 -9.07 -3.61 -9.77
CA LEU A 2 -9.33 -3.95 -8.36
C LEU A 2 -8.71 -5.31 -8.10
N ILE A 3 -7.81 -5.34 -7.14
CA ILE A 3 -6.93 -6.44 -6.82
C ILE A 3 -6.96 -6.51 -5.29
N ASP A 4 -7.79 -7.37 -4.71
CA ASP A 4 -7.83 -7.59 -3.26
C ASP A 4 -6.74 -8.61 -2.86
N GLU A 5 -5.49 -8.22 -3.06
CA GLU A 5 -4.36 -9.14 -2.88
C GLU A 5 -3.59 -8.88 -1.58
N PRO A 6 -3.19 -9.96 -0.89
CA PRO A 6 -2.29 -9.85 0.24
C PRO A 6 -0.90 -9.43 -0.25
N VAL A 7 -0.34 -8.38 0.37
CA VAL A 7 0.98 -7.82 0.05
C VAL A 7 1.79 -7.63 1.32
N SER A 8 3.11 -7.61 1.19
CA SER A 8 4.00 -7.16 2.26
C SER A 8 4.30 -5.68 2.04
N ALA A 9 4.44 -4.93 3.13
CA ALA A 9 4.89 -3.55 3.06
C ALA A 9 6.10 -3.37 3.96
N GLU A 10 7.15 -2.76 3.41
CA GLU A 10 8.18 -2.15 4.23
C GLU A 10 7.69 -0.79 4.69
N THR A 11 7.90 -0.47 5.95
CA THR A 11 7.45 0.80 6.53
C THR A 11 8.63 1.61 7.04
N THR A 12 8.53 2.92 6.88
CA THR A 12 9.41 3.89 7.53
C THR A 12 9.30 3.77 9.07
N PRO A 13 10.23 4.38 9.84
CA PRO A 13 10.12 4.46 11.29
C PRO A 13 8.82 5.13 11.79
N THR A 14 8.18 5.94 10.94
CA THR A 14 6.87 6.57 11.22
C THR A 14 5.67 5.67 10.90
N GLY A 15 5.91 4.42 10.49
CA GLY A 15 4.87 3.43 10.18
C GLY A 15 4.20 3.62 8.82
N ARG A 16 4.76 4.47 7.96
CA ARG A 16 4.24 4.71 6.60
C ARG A 16 4.90 3.77 5.60
N PRO A 17 4.18 3.26 4.59
CA PRO A 17 4.77 2.35 3.63
C PRO A 17 5.83 3.07 2.77
N SER A 18 7.02 2.47 2.67
CA SER A 18 8.11 2.89 1.77
C SER A 18 8.20 1.99 0.54
N GLN A 19 7.74 0.74 0.64
CA GLN A 19 7.73 -0.22 -0.46
C GLN A 19 6.58 -1.21 -0.25
N ILE A 20 5.93 -1.62 -1.35
CA ILE A 20 4.91 -2.66 -1.35
C ILE A 20 5.39 -3.81 -2.24
N THR A 21 5.34 -5.03 -1.73
CA THR A 21 5.73 -6.25 -2.44
C THR A 21 4.54 -7.19 -2.53
N GLY A 22 4.16 -7.58 -3.75
CA GLY A 22 3.05 -8.48 -4.01
C GLY A 22 3.33 -9.45 -5.15
N PRO A 23 2.31 -10.23 -5.56
CA PRO A 23 2.42 -11.21 -6.64
C PRO A 23 2.88 -10.63 -7.98
N HIS A 24 2.56 -9.35 -8.23
CA HIS A 24 2.86 -8.64 -9.48
C HIS A 24 4.19 -7.88 -9.43
N GLY A 25 4.95 -8.03 -8.36
CA GLY A 25 6.30 -7.47 -8.20
C GLY A 25 6.45 -6.57 -6.98
N CYS A 26 7.53 -5.78 -7.00
CA CYS A 26 7.89 -4.84 -5.95
C CYS A 26 7.73 -3.40 -6.46
N TYR A 27 7.01 -2.60 -5.68
CA TYR A 27 6.67 -1.22 -6.00
C TYR A 27 7.25 -0.28 -4.96
N GLN A 28 8.09 0.64 -5.41
CA GLN A 28 8.66 1.68 -4.55
C GLN A 28 7.62 2.77 -4.30
N VAL A 29 7.39 3.13 -3.04
CA VAL A 29 6.49 4.23 -2.69
C VAL A 29 7.26 5.54 -2.81
N ARG A 30 6.88 6.36 -3.78
CA ARG A 30 7.48 7.67 -3.99
C ARG A 30 6.87 8.70 -3.03
N ARG A 31 5.56 8.62 -2.82
CA ARG A 31 4.81 9.57 -1.99
C ARG A 31 3.53 8.95 -1.47
N VAL A 32 3.20 9.24 -0.21
CA VAL A 32 1.85 9.05 0.33
C VAL A 32 1.00 10.24 -0.10
N LEU A 33 -0.04 9.99 -0.89
CA LEU A 33 -0.97 11.00 -1.36
C LEU A 33 -2.06 11.26 -0.32
N GLU A 34 -2.64 10.18 0.21
CA GLU A 34 -3.69 10.25 1.23
C GLU A 34 -3.47 9.16 2.27
N GLU A 35 -3.82 9.49 3.51
CA GLU A 35 -3.84 8.58 4.66
C GLU A 35 -5.16 8.81 5.39
N TRP A 36 -5.90 7.73 5.63
CA TRP A 36 -7.18 7.80 6.33
C TRP A 36 -7.34 6.63 7.28
N GLN A 37 -7.96 6.87 8.43
CA GLN A 37 -8.28 5.84 9.41
C GLN A 37 -9.53 6.26 10.18
N ALA A 38 -10.65 5.56 9.96
CA ALA A 38 -11.79 5.68 10.85
C ALA A 38 -11.48 5.08 12.24
N PRO A 39 -12.08 5.58 13.33
CA PRO A 39 -11.94 4.99 14.65
C PRO A 39 -12.31 3.50 14.65
N GLY A 40 -11.38 2.64 15.07
CA GLY A 40 -11.58 1.18 15.09
C GLY A 40 -11.37 0.47 13.75
N GLU A 41 -11.03 1.20 12.68
CA GLU A 41 -10.76 0.62 11.36
C GLU A 41 -9.27 0.51 11.03
N ALA A 42 -9.00 -0.29 9.98
CA ALA A 42 -7.68 -0.40 9.37
C ALA A 42 -7.28 0.93 8.75
N ARG A 43 -5.99 1.25 8.80
CA ARG A 43 -5.50 2.45 8.14
C ARG A 43 -5.42 2.22 6.63
N TYR A 44 -5.94 3.18 5.89
CA TYR A 44 -5.93 3.21 4.45
C TYR A 44 -4.87 4.19 3.95
N TYR A 45 -4.19 3.81 2.88
CA TYR A 45 -3.22 4.66 2.21
C TYR A 45 -3.46 4.67 0.70
N ARG A 46 -3.45 5.88 0.13
CA ARG A 46 -3.29 6.08 -1.31
C ARG A 46 -1.86 6.53 -1.58
N LEU A 47 -1.16 5.78 -2.42
CA LEU A 47 0.27 5.87 -2.63
C LEU A 47 0.55 6.17 -4.10
N GLN A 48 1.48 7.08 -4.36
CA GLN A 48 2.15 7.14 -5.66
C GLN A 48 3.33 6.18 -5.63
N ILE A 49 3.32 5.21 -6.54
CA ILE A 49 4.32 4.16 -6.66
C ILE A 49 5.05 4.22 -8.01
N THR A 50 6.26 3.65 -8.04
CA THR A 50 6.99 3.39 -9.27
C THR A 50 6.81 1.94 -9.68
N THR A 51 6.36 1.72 -10.91
CA THR A 51 6.24 0.40 -11.55
C THR A 51 7.20 0.31 -12.75
N PRO A 52 7.45 -0.89 -13.29
CA PRO A 52 8.24 -1.04 -14.52
C PRO A 52 7.67 -0.25 -15.73
N ASN A 53 6.36 0.02 -15.73
CA ASN A 53 5.67 0.74 -16.80
C ASN A 53 5.62 2.26 -16.56
N GLY A 54 6.17 2.75 -15.45
CA GLY A 54 6.12 4.16 -15.05
C GLY A 54 5.44 4.37 -13.70
N LEU A 55 5.00 5.61 -13.45
CA LEU A 55 4.29 5.95 -12.23
C LEU A 55 2.88 5.35 -12.24
N ALA A 56 2.42 4.95 -11.06
CA ALA A 56 1.06 4.47 -10.84
C ALA A 56 0.59 4.92 -9.45
N ILE A 57 -0.72 4.86 -9.23
CA ILE A 57 -1.33 4.98 -7.91
C ILE A 57 -1.70 3.60 -7.42
N ALA A 58 -1.39 3.35 -6.14
CA ALA A 58 -1.80 2.15 -5.43
C ALA A 58 -2.60 2.51 -4.18
N GLU A 59 -3.62 1.72 -3.90
CA GLU A 59 -4.41 1.82 -2.68
C GLU A 59 -4.17 0.59 -1.83
N VAL A 60 -3.76 0.80 -0.58
CA VAL A 60 -3.43 -0.28 0.35
C VAL A 60 -4.11 -0.08 1.69
N LEU A 61 -4.49 -1.20 2.30
CA LEU A 61 -4.92 -1.27 3.69
C LEU A 61 -3.79 -1.83 4.55
N ALA A 62 -3.47 -1.09 5.60
CA ALA A 62 -2.59 -1.56 6.64
C ALA A 62 -3.31 -2.57 7.55
N PRO A 63 -2.58 -3.55 8.06
CA PRO A 63 -3.12 -4.50 9.01
C PRO A 63 -3.57 -3.82 10.30
N ARG A 64 -4.70 -4.25 10.87
CA ARG A 64 -5.21 -3.72 12.16
C ARG A 64 -4.31 -4.13 13.33
N THR A 65 -3.66 -5.29 13.20
CA THR A 65 -2.73 -5.87 14.18
C THR A 65 -1.47 -6.31 13.46
N THR A 66 -0.32 -6.30 14.13
CA THR A 66 0.99 -6.69 13.53
C THR A 66 1.05 -8.12 12.99
N THR A 67 0.06 -8.95 13.31
CA THR A 67 -0.11 -10.34 12.85
C THR A 67 -0.86 -10.48 11.52
N THR A 68 -1.46 -9.41 11.01
CA THR A 68 -2.18 -9.42 9.73
C THR A 68 -1.32 -8.86 8.60
N GLN A 69 -1.59 -9.31 7.38
CA GLN A 69 -0.87 -8.89 6.18
C GLN A 69 -1.50 -7.61 5.60
N TRP A 70 -0.70 -6.77 4.94
CA TRP A 70 -1.23 -5.62 4.19
C TRP A 70 -2.08 -6.12 3.03
N THR A 71 -3.05 -5.32 2.61
CA THR A 71 -3.90 -5.65 1.46
C THR A 71 -3.76 -4.58 0.42
N LEU A 72 -3.24 -4.93 -0.75
CA LEU A 72 -3.40 -4.11 -1.94
C LEU A 72 -4.87 -4.21 -2.34
N ARG A 73 -5.49 -3.08 -2.64
CA ARG A 73 -6.89 -3.01 -3.10
C ARG A 73 -6.96 -2.72 -4.59
N GLN A 74 -6.11 -1.80 -5.04
CA GLN A 74 -6.19 -1.26 -6.38
C GLN A 74 -4.82 -0.76 -6.83
N VAL A 75 -4.54 -0.92 -8.13
CA VAL A 75 -3.44 -0.24 -8.82
C VAL A 75 -3.94 0.29 -10.17
N TRP A 76 -3.55 1.51 -10.50
CA TRP A 76 -3.79 2.10 -11.82
C TRP A 76 -2.71 3.14 -12.18
N PRO A 77 -2.41 3.36 -13.47
CA PRO A 77 -1.46 4.37 -13.92
C PRO A 77 -1.86 5.82 -13.55
#